data_AF-A0A519Y7Q1-F1
#
_entry.id   AF-A0A519Y7Q1-F1
#
_cell.length_a   1.000
_cell.length_b   1.000
_cell.length_c   1.000
_cell.angle_alpha   90.00
_cell.angle_beta   90.00
_cell.angle_gamma   90.00
#
_symmetry.space_group_name_H-M   'P 1'
#
loop_
_entity.id
_entity.type
_entity.pdbx_description
1 polymer ?
#
loop_
_entity_poly.entity_id
_entity_poly.type
_entity_poly.pdbx_seq_one_letter_code
_entity_poly.pdbx_strand_id
1 'polypeptide(L)'
;MRLASILLGILFALPAFAQDPELPARRSGLERAPLQTLQLDEVKPADTAKVFSLQDLADLVFANHPIVKQAALLSDEARSQVVQARGGFDPKLGSDFHRKQFGGTDYYNNWHNELKVPLWPGGIDLKASYDRYAGTYVNPENRTPLNGLAGVGLSVPIGAGLFIDARRSTLRQAKAMQAAAEADRVKQINEVWLQAAKDYWNWYYSYQQNQLIREG
;
A
#
# COMPACT_ATOMS: atom_id res chain seq x y z
N MET A 1 38.40 51.61 -13.52
CA MET A 1 39.18 52.24 -12.44
C MET A 1 38.27 53.12 -11.60
N ARG A 2 38.21 52.85 -10.28
CA ARG A 2 37.86 53.74 -9.14
C ARG A 2 36.40 54.25 -9.05
N LEU A 3 35.58 53.82 -8.07
CA LEU A 3 35.56 53.99 -6.59
C LEU A 3 34.72 55.20 -6.15
N ALA A 4 33.63 54.93 -5.41
CA ALA A 4 33.06 55.67 -4.25
C ALA A 4 31.66 55.07 -3.97
N SER A 5 31.34 54.28 -2.94
CA SER A 5 31.47 54.42 -1.47
C SER A 5 30.32 55.21 -0.81
N ILE A 6 29.69 54.55 0.18
CA ILE A 6 28.92 55.09 1.34
C ILE A 6 27.42 55.34 1.05
N LEU A 7 26.45 54.73 1.74
CA LEU A 7 26.12 54.95 3.15
C LEU A 7 25.40 53.77 3.82
N LEU A 8 25.82 53.51 5.05
CA LEU A 8 25.37 52.49 6.00
C LEU A 8 24.37 53.13 6.97
N GLY A 9 23.17 52.57 7.09
CA GLY A 9 22.17 52.98 8.09
C GLY A 9 21.94 51.87 9.11
N ILE A 10 22.61 51.95 10.25
CA ILE A 10 22.44 51.05 11.40
C ILE A 10 21.32 51.61 12.29
N LEU A 11 20.29 50.79 12.51
CA LEU A 11 19.16 51.08 13.39
C LEU A 11 19.59 50.86 14.85
N PHE A 12 19.64 51.93 15.66
CA PHE A 12 19.84 51.85 17.10
C PHE A 12 18.50 51.55 17.81
N ALA A 13 18.36 50.37 18.41
CA ALA A 13 17.29 50.05 19.33
C ALA A 13 17.72 50.40 20.77
N LEU A 14 16.97 51.27 21.43
CA LEU A 14 17.15 51.61 22.85
C LEU A 14 16.58 50.47 23.73
N PRO A 15 17.25 50.08 24.84
CA PRO A 15 16.68 49.13 25.77
C PRO A 15 15.62 49.82 26.65
N ALA A 16 14.43 49.23 26.71
CA ALA A 16 13.39 49.61 27.67
C ALA A 16 13.85 49.27 29.10
N PHE A 17 13.87 50.27 29.99
CA PHE A 17 14.10 50.08 31.41
C PHE A 17 12.98 49.25 32.03
N ALA A 18 13.36 48.21 32.77
CA ALA A 18 12.48 47.49 33.67
C ALA A 18 12.16 48.35 34.91
N GLN A 19 10.88 48.45 35.27
CA GLN A 19 10.42 48.90 36.58
C GLN A 19 9.55 47.80 37.18
N ASP A 20 10.12 47.05 38.14
CA ASP A 20 9.38 46.22 39.10
C ASP A 20 9.33 46.97 40.46
N PRO A 21 8.53 46.57 41.46
CA PRO A 21 7.12 46.91 41.64
C PRO A 21 6.87 47.58 43.02
N GLU A 22 5.95 48.54 43.13
CA GLU A 22 5.44 48.98 44.44
C GLU A 22 4.04 48.39 44.71
N LEU A 23 3.90 47.68 45.83
CA LEU A 23 2.65 47.28 46.48
C LEU A 23 2.67 47.87 47.91
N PRO A 24 1.53 47.99 48.61
CA PRO A 24 0.25 48.61 48.29
C PRO A 24 -0.25 49.52 49.44
N ALA A 25 -1.27 50.34 49.23
CA ALA A 25 -2.03 50.96 50.35
C ALA A 25 -3.43 50.34 50.47
N ARG A 26 -3.66 49.60 51.56
CA ARG A 26 -4.93 48.97 51.92
C ARG A 26 -5.96 50.05 52.29
N ARG A 27 -6.94 50.30 51.41
CA ARG A 27 -8.10 51.14 51.76
C ARG A 27 -9.07 50.33 52.64
N SER A 28 -9.09 50.65 53.93
CA SER A 28 -10.14 50.24 54.86
C SER A 28 -11.26 51.28 54.82
N GLY A 29 -12.30 51.02 54.03
CA GLY A 29 -13.48 51.87 53.95
C GLY A 29 -14.71 51.01 53.71
N LEU A 30 -15.58 50.94 54.72
CA LEU A 30 -16.92 50.40 54.63
C LEU A 30 -17.75 51.30 53.72
N GLU A 31 -17.86 50.96 52.43
CA GLU A 31 -18.84 51.55 51.53
C GLU A 31 -19.81 50.45 51.09
N ARG A 32 -21.08 50.60 51.44
CA ARG A 32 -22.12 49.64 51.08
C ARG A 32 -22.58 49.95 49.66
N ALA A 33 -22.24 49.10 48.70
CA ALA A 33 -22.91 49.07 47.40
C ALA A 33 -24.22 48.24 47.53
N PRO A 34 -25.37 48.78 47.09
CA PRO A 34 -26.67 48.14 47.18
C PRO A 34 -26.91 47.13 46.04
N LEU A 35 -27.43 45.95 46.43
CA LEU A 35 -28.21 45.00 45.62
C LEU A 35 -27.77 44.82 44.16
N GLN A 36 -26.73 44.02 43.95
CA GLN A 36 -26.59 43.25 42.72
C GLN A 36 -26.75 41.77 43.05
N THR A 37 -27.68 41.19 42.33
CA THR A 37 -28.07 39.80 42.31
C THR A 37 -26.86 38.88 42.55
N LEU A 38 -27.02 37.91 43.45
CA LEU A 38 -26.39 36.60 43.32
C LEU A 38 -26.92 35.90 42.04
N GLN A 39 -26.87 36.57 40.89
CA GLN A 39 -26.66 35.88 39.65
C GLN A 39 -25.20 35.51 39.74
N LEU A 40 -24.98 34.30 40.25
CA LEU A 40 -23.92 33.44 39.76
C LEU A 40 -23.80 33.78 38.27
N ASP A 41 -22.75 34.50 37.91
CA ASP A 41 -22.18 34.31 36.59
C ASP A 41 -21.93 32.81 36.57
N GLU A 42 -22.88 32.09 36.00
CA GLU A 42 -22.70 30.73 35.59
C GLU A 42 -21.54 30.86 34.62
N VAL A 43 -20.33 30.62 35.13
CA VAL A 43 -19.16 30.41 34.32
C VAL A 43 -19.51 29.14 33.54
N LYS A 44 -20.24 29.31 32.44
CA LYS A 44 -20.29 28.33 31.39
C LYS A 44 -18.83 28.11 31.08
N PRO A 45 -18.26 26.93 31.37
CA PRO A 45 -16.88 26.69 31.03
C PRO A 45 -16.79 27.01 29.54
N ALA A 46 -15.96 27.98 29.17
CA ALA A 46 -15.63 28.21 27.78
C ALA A 46 -15.12 26.85 27.30
N ASP A 47 -15.93 26.21 26.45
CA ASP A 47 -15.73 24.83 26.06
C ASP A 47 -14.33 24.74 25.44
N THR A 48 -13.38 24.23 26.22
CA THR A 48 -11.98 24.09 25.80
C THR A 48 -11.87 22.89 24.86
N ALA A 49 -13.00 22.23 24.54
CA ALA A 49 -13.08 21.17 23.56
C ALA A 49 -12.62 21.68 22.19
N LYS A 50 -11.56 21.04 21.69
CA LYS A 50 -11.08 21.19 20.32
C LYS A 50 -12.27 21.01 19.38
N VAL A 51 -12.56 22.02 18.54
CA VAL A 51 -13.60 21.92 17.51
C VAL A 51 -13.23 20.77 16.59
N PHE A 52 -14.11 19.77 16.49
CA PHE A 52 -13.93 18.65 15.59
C PHE A 52 -14.09 19.15 14.14
N SER A 53 -12.97 19.24 13.43
CA SER A 53 -12.93 19.77 12.07
C SER A 53 -13.07 18.65 11.03
N LEU A 54 -13.37 19.03 9.79
CA LEU A 54 -13.37 18.10 8.65
C LEU A 54 -12.00 17.42 8.45
N GLN A 55 -10.91 18.11 8.81
CA GLN A 55 -9.56 17.53 8.74
C GLN A 55 -9.36 16.42 9.78
N ASP A 56 -9.86 16.62 11.01
CA ASP A 56 -9.80 15.58 12.05
C ASP A 56 -10.55 14.32 11.60
N LEU A 57 -11.68 14.48 10.89
CA LEU A 57 -12.39 13.38 10.26
C LEU A 57 -11.58 12.71 9.14
N ALA A 58 -10.96 13.50 8.26
CA ALA A 58 -10.14 12.98 7.16
C ALA A 58 -9.02 12.07 7.69
N ASP A 59 -8.31 12.53 8.71
CA ASP A 59 -7.21 11.77 9.31
C ASP A 59 -7.72 10.47 9.94
N LEU A 60 -8.85 10.51 10.65
CA LEU A 60 -9.48 9.32 11.22
C LEU A 60 -9.93 8.32 10.16
N VAL A 61 -10.58 8.80 9.09
CA VAL A 61 -11.10 7.96 8.00
C VAL A 61 -9.95 7.32 7.22
N PHE A 62 -8.96 8.11 6.78
CA PHE A 62 -7.85 7.55 6.00
C PHE A 62 -6.97 6.60 6.82
N ALA A 63 -6.83 6.81 8.12
CA ALA A 63 -6.06 5.91 8.98
C ALA A 63 -6.81 4.62 9.34
N ASN A 64 -8.13 4.68 9.54
CA ASN A 64 -8.88 3.61 10.20
C ASN A 64 -9.96 2.95 9.36
N HIS A 65 -10.43 3.57 8.28
CA HIS A 65 -11.57 3.04 7.51
C HIS A 65 -11.21 1.70 6.82
N PRO A 66 -12.00 0.64 7.01
CA PRO A 66 -11.67 -0.71 6.51
C PRO A 66 -11.57 -0.75 4.98
N ILE A 67 -12.45 -0.05 4.27
CA ILE A 67 -12.42 0.00 2.79
C ILE A 67 -11.15 0.72 2.28
N VAL A 68 -10.66 1.74 2.99
CA VAL A 68 -9.42 2.44 2.60
C VAL A 68 -8.22 1.52 2.76
N LYS A 69 -8.18 0.74 3.84
CA LYS A 69 -7.17 -0.29 4.06
C LYS A 69 -7.24 -1.40 3.01
N GLN A 70 -8.45 -1.85 2.67
CA GLN A 70 -8.66 -2.86 1.63
C GLN A 70 -8.23 -2.37 0.25
N ALA A 71 -8.55 -1.12 -0.11
CA ALA A 71 -8.17 -0.52 -1.39
C ALA A 71 -6.65 -0.47 -1.58
N ALA A 72 -5.86 -0.33 -0.50
CA ALA A 72 -4.40 -0.39 -0.57
C ALA A 72 -3.88 -1.77 -1.01
N LEU A 73 -4.60 -2.86 -0.70
CA LEU A 73 -4.20 -4.22 -1.08
C LEU A 73 -4.25 -4.46 -2.59
N LEU A 74 -5.12 -3.74 -3.32
CA LEU A 74 -5.25 -3.87 -4.78
C LEU A 74 -3.93 -3.54 -5.48
N SER A 75 -3.26 -2.46 -5.06
CA SER A 75 -1.98 -2.06 -5.62
C SER A 75 -0.88 -3.10 -5.35
N ASP A 76 -0.87 -3.69 -4.15
CA ASP A 76 0.13 -4.68 -3.76
C ASP A 76 -0.09 -6.04 -4.45
N GLU A 77 -1.34 -6.45 -4.61
CA GLU A 77 -1.70 -7.63 -5.41
C GLU A 77 -1.23 -7.46 -6.86
N ALA A 78 -1.55 -6.32 -7.48
CA ALA A 78 -1.19 -6.08 -8.87
C ALA A 78 0.34 -5.99 -9.07
N ARG A 79 1.09 -5.41 -8.12
CA ARG A 79 2.56 -5.47 -8.11
C ARG A 79 3.07 -6.90 -8.04
N SER A 80 2.45 -7.74 -7.22
CA SER A 80 2.83 -9.15 -7.06
C SER A 80 2.56 -9.95 -8.34
N GLN A 81 1.48 -9.65 -9.06
CA GLN A 81 1.20 -10.23 -10.39
C GLN A 81 2.29 -9.85 -11.41
N VAL A 82 2.82 -8.61 -11.37
CA VAL A 82 3.95 -8.22 -12.22
C VAL A 82 5.22 -9.02 -11.88
N VAL A 83 5.51 -9.22 -10.59
CA VAL A 83 6.64 -10.04 -10.15
C VAL A 83 6.46 -11.50 -10.60
N GLN A 84 5.27 -12.06 -10.43
CA GLN A 84 4.94 -13.41 -10.91
C GLN A 84 5.13 -13.54 -12.42
N ALA A 85 4.66 -12.56 -13.20
CA ALA A 85 4.84 -12.54 -14.65
C ALA A 85 6.33 -12.43 -15.06
N ARG A 86 7.15 -11.73 -14.27
CA ARG A 86 8.61 -11.69 -14.48
C ARG A 86 9.27 -13.05 -14.21
N GLY A 87 8.80 -13.79 -13.20
CA GLY A 87 9.29 -15.14 -12.90
C GLY A 87 9.07 -16.15 -14.04
N GLY A 88 8.15 -15.87 -14.98
CA GLY A 88 8.01 -16.66 -16.20
C GLY A 88 9.23 -16.63 -17.13
N PHE A 89 10.17 -15.71 -16.92
CA PHE A 89 11.44 -15.60 -17.65
C PHE A 89 12.62 -16.21 -16.89
N ASP A 90 12.40 -16.77 -15.69
CA ASP A 90 13.46 -17.40 -14.92
C ASP A 90 13.61 -18.88 -15.32
N PRO A 91 14.82 -19.46 -15.22
CA PRO A 91 15.02 -20.89 -15.42
C PRO A 91 14.17 -21.70 -14.45
N LYS A 92 13.46 -22.71 -14.97
CA LYS A 92 12.65 -23.63 -14.18
C LYS A 92 13.38 -24.95 -14.01
N LEU A 93 13.62 -25.36 -12.77
CA LEU A 93 14.08 -26.69 -12.42
C LEU A 93 12.88 -27.51 -11.90
N GLY A 94 12.70 -28.72 -12.40
CA GLY A 94 11.67 -29.68 -12.00
C GLY A 94 12.28 -31.04 -11.71
N SER A 95 11.70 -31.76 -10.76
CA SER A 95 12.03 -33.15 -10.44
C SER A 95 10.75 -33.88 -10.11
N ASP A 96 10.49 -34.97 -10.83
CA ASP A 96 9.31 -35.79 -10.68
C ASP A 96 9.71 -37.22 -10.34
N PHE A 97 9.11 -37.78 -9.30
CA PHE A 97 9.35 -39.14 -8.86
C PHE A 97 8.03 -39.92 -8.77
N HIS A 98 7.92 -40.96 -9.59
CA HIS A 98 6.75 -41.82 -9.66
C HIS A 98 7.15 -43.26 -9.38
N ARG A 99 6.58 -43.86 -8.33
CA ARG A 99 6.81 -45.27 -7.99
C ARG A 99 5.48 -45.98 -7.73
N LYS A 100 5.33 -47.16 -8.31
CA LYS A 100 4.23 -48.08 -8.00
C LYS A 100 4.77 -49.44 -7.63
N GLN A 101 4.38 -49.90 -6.45
CA GLN A 101 4.68 -51.22 -5.94
C GLN A 101 3.36 -51.93 -5.61
N PHE A 102 3.19 -53.18 -6.05
CA PHE A 102 2.02 -53.98 -5.74
C PHE A 102 2.39 -55.46 -5.64
N GLY A 103 1.88 -56.15 -4.62
CA GLY A 103 2.14 -57.59 -4.43
C GLY A 103 3.63 -57.96 -4.28
N GLY A 104 4.46 -57.07 -3.73
CA GLY A 104 5.91 -57.28 -3.61
C GLY A 104 6.72 -56.96 -4.88
N THR A 105 6.06 -56.68 -6.01
CA THR A 105 6.71 -56.32 -7.26
C THR A 105 6.76 -54.80 -7.44
N ASP A 106 7.92 -54.25 -7.77
CA ASP A 106 8.07 -52.86 -8.23
C ASP A 106 7.64 -52.78 -9.72
N TYR A 107 6.46 -52.23 -9.97
CA TYR A 107 5.89 -52.12 -11.31
C TYR A 107 6.64 -51.08 -12.14
N TYR A 108 6.78 -49.89 -11.59
CA TYR A 108 7.58 -48.81 -12.16
C TYR A 108 8.23 -47.97 -11.06
N ASN A 109 9.39 -47.43 -11.39
CA ASN A 109 10.17 -46.48 -10.62
C ASN A 109 10.77 -45.49 -11.63
N ASN A 110 10.11 -44.36 -11.76
CA ASN A 110 10.42 -43.35 -12.75
C ASN A 110 10.88 -42.09 -12.05
N TRP A 111 12.12 -41.70 -12.29
CA TRP A 111 12.67 -40.44 -11.85
C TRP A 111 12.99 -39.57 -13.06
N HIS A 112 12.43 -38.37 -13.09
CA HIS A 112 12.59 -37.40 -14.16
C HIS A 112 13.10 -36.10 -13.56
N ASN A 113 14.09 -35.47 -14.18
CA ASN A 113 14.54 -34.13 -13.83
C ASN A 113 14.57 -33.29 -15.10
N GLU A 114 14.02 -32.08 -15.04
CA GLU A 114 14.07 -31.13 -16.15
C GLU A 114 14.60 -29.77 -15.70
N LEU A 115 15.51 -29.20 -16.49
CA LEU A 115 15.91 -27.81 -16.44
C LEU A 115 15.45 -27.14 -17.74
N LYS A 116 14.57 -26.15 -17.62
CA LYS A 116 14.03 -25.37 -18.72
C LYS A 116 14.51 -23.94 -18.58
N VAL A 117 15.42 -23.53 -19.46
CA VAL A 117 15.97 -22.18 -19.49
C VAL A 117 15.33 -21.44 -20.67
N PRO A 118 14.48 -20.44 -20.41
CA PRO A 118 13.89 -19.64 -21.47
C PRO A 118 14.97 -18.76 -22.12
N LEU A 119 15.08 -18.83 -23.45
CA LEU A 119 16.01 -18.03 -24.23
C LEU A 119 15.28 -16.82 -24.85
N TRP A 120 15.97 -15.70 -24.94
CA TRP A 120 15.56 -14.54 -25.74
C TRP A 120 16.19 -14.63 -27.13
N PRO A 121 15.49 -14.38 -28.27
CA PRO A 121 14.08 -14.06 -28.55
C PRO A 121 13.24 -15.24 -29.13
N GLY A 122 11.90 -15.14 -29.08
CA GLY A 122 10.99 -15.99 -29.87
C GLY A 122 10.35 -17.17 -29.13
N GLY A 123 10.30 -17.14 -27.80
CA GLY A 123 9.69 -18.23 -27.01
C GLY A 123 10.48 -19.55 -27.09
N ILE A 124 11.76 -19.47 -27.46
CA ILE A 124 12.65 -20.63 -27.56
C ILE A 124 13.06 -21.03 -26.15
N ASP A 125 12.97 -22.32 -25.83
CA ASP A 125 13.43 -22.86 -24.55
C ASP A 125 14.58 -23.85 -24.77
N LEU A 126 15.66 -23.67 -24.01
CA LEU A 126 16.67 -24.69 -23.83
C LEU A 126 16.17 -25.68 -22.77
N LYS A 127 16.11 -26.96 -23.13
CA LYS A 127 15.71 -28.05 -22.24
C LYS A 127 16.92 -28.93 -21.99
N ALA A 128 17.26 -29.14 -20.74
CA ALA A 128 18.16 -30.20 -20.31
C ALA A 128 17.37 -31.15 -19.39
N SER A 129 17.45 -32.45 -19.61
CA SER A 129 16.74 -33.44 -18.81
C SER A 129 17.64 -34.60 -18.40
N TYR A 130 17.26 -35.26 -17.31
CA TYR A 130 17.85 -36.51 -16.85
C TYR A 130 16.75 -37.47 -16.40
N ASP A 131 16.61 -38.56 -17.14
CA ASP A 131 15.50 -39.52 -17.00
C ASP A 131 16.03 -40.89 -16.59
N ARG A 132 15.41 -41.50 -15.59
CA ARG A 132 15.69 -42.86 -15.16
C ARG A 132 14.39 -43.59 -14.90
N TYR A 133 13.97 -44.38 -15.88
CA TYR A 133 12.76 -45.19 -15.83
C TYR A 133 13.14 -46.67 -15.71
N ALA A 134 12.87 -47.23 -14.54
CA ALA A 134 13.20 -48.60 -14.17
C ALA A 134 11.97 -49.36 -13.65
N GLY A 135 11.95 -50.68 -13.76
CA GLY A 135 10.87 -51.54 -13.27
C GLY A 135 10.43 -52.59 -14.28
N THR A 136 9.69 -53.58 -13.80
CA THR A 136 9.30 -54.76 -14.59
C THR A 136 8.25 -54.42 -15.67
N TYR A 137 7.40 -53.43 -15.41
CA TYR A 137 6.26 -53.06 -16.27
C TYR A 137 6.36 -51.63 -16.83
N VAL A 138 7.58 -51.13 -17.02
CA VAL A 138 7.81 -49.86 -17.74
C VAL A 138 7.54 -50.06 -19.23
N ASN A 139 6.83 -49.12 -19.86
CA ASN A 139 6.61 -49.12 -21.32
C ASN A 139 7.97 -49.24 -22.05
N PRO A 140 8.17 -50.23 -22.93
CA PRO A 140 9.42 -50.43 -23.66
C PRO A 140 9.92 -49.18 -24.40
N GLU A 141 9.03 -48.34 -24.92
CA GLU A 141 9.38 -47.09 -25.62
C GLU A 141 10.02 -46.04 -24.70
N ASN A 142 9.68 -46.08 -23.41
CA ASN A 142 10.19 -45.18 -22.39
C ASN A 142 11.34 -45.82 -21.60
N ARG A 143 11.79 -47.03 -21.93
CA ARG A 143 12.81 -47.71 -21.13
C ARG A 143 14.16 -47.01 -21.33
N THR A 144 14.69 -46.42 -20.25
CA THR A 144 16.01 -45.76 -20.26
C THR A 144 17.13 -46.74 -19.91
N PRO A 145 18.39 -46.41 -20.25
CA PRO A 145 19.56 -47.16 -19.76
C PRO A 145 19.64 -47.25 -18.23
N LEU A 146 20.36 -48.25 -17.69
CA LEU A 146 20.51 -48.44 -16.23
C LEU A 146 21.15 -47.24 -15.51
N ASN A 147 22.04 -46.52 -16.20
CA ASN A 147 22.71 -45.31 -15.75
C ASN A 147 21.88 -44.02 -15.98
N GLY A 148 20.66 -44.14 -16.53
CA GLY A 148 19.79 -43.03 -16.90
C GLY A 148 20.08 -42.47 -18.30
N LEU A 149 19.23 -41.54 -18.73
CA LEU A 149 19.30 -40.85 -20.02
C LEU A 149 19.38 -39.35 -19.79
N ALA A 150 20.52 -38.76 -20.13
CA ALA A 150 20.67 -37.30 -20.17
C ALA A 150 20.36 -36.80 -21.58
N GLY A 151 19.54 -35.75 -21.68
CA GLY A 151 19.17 -35.11 -22.94
C GLY A 151 19.34 -33.61 -22.87
N VAL A 152 19.77 -32.99 -23.98
CA VAL A 152 19.73 -31.54 -24.16
C VAL A 152 19.11 -31.25 -25.52
N GLY A 153 18.17 -30.31 -25.56
CA GLY A 153 17.46 -29.95 -26.78
C GLY A 153 16.92 -28.53 -26.76
N LEU A 154 16.59 -28.04 -27.94
CA LEU A 154 15.94 -26.74 -28.13
C LEU A 154 14.47 -26.96 -28.49
N SER A 155 13.59 -26.20 -27.85
CA SER A 155 12.16 -26.19 -28.10
C SER A 155 11.81 -24.88 -28.79
N VAL A 156 11.55 -24.94 -30.10
CA VAL A 156 11.22 -23.75 -30.91
C VAL A 156 9.74 -23.76 -31.27
N PRO A 157 8.95 -22.75 -30.88
CA PRO A 157 7.54 -22.66 -31.27
C PRO A 157 7.43 -22.11 -32.70
N ILE A 158 6.95 -22.92 -33.65
CA ILE A 158 6.93 -22.59 -35.09
C ILE A 158 5.64 -21.82 -35.53
N GLY A 159 4.86 -21.30 -34.56
CA GLY A 159 3.54 -20.67 -34.79
C GLY A 159 3.25 -19.49 -33.85
N ALA A 160 2.06 -19.45 -33.24
CA ALA A 160 1.58 -18.40 -32.30
C ALA A 160 2.32 -18.37 -30.94
N GLY A 161 3.64 -18.50 -30.98
CA GLY A 161 4.58 -18.33 -29.88
C GLY A 161 5.86 -17.60 -30.32
N LEU A 162 6.15 -17.53 -31.63
CA LEU A 162 7.32 -16.84 -32.17
C LEU A 162 7.11 -15.31 -32.23
N PHE A 163 5.97 -14.87 -32.76
CA PHE A 163 5.61 -13.44 -32.88
C PHE A 163 4.97 -12.88 -31.60
N ILE A 164 3.96 -13.57 -31.07
CA ILE A 164 3.29 -13.24 -29.81
C ILE A 164 3.73 -14.28 -28.79
N ASP A 165 4.75 -13.94 -28.03
CA ASP A 165 5.22 -14.78 -26.92
C ASP A 165 4.28 -14.62 -25.72
N ALA A 166 3.74 -15.74 -25.24
CA ALA A 166 2.85 -15.80 -24.09
C ALA A 166 3.45 -15.08 -22.87
N ARG A 167 4.75 -15.28 -22.58
CA ARG A 167 5.42 -14.66 -21.41
C ARG A 167 5.42 -13.14 -21.49
N ARG A 168 5.73 -12.60 -22.66
CA ARG A 168 5.73 -11.14 -22.91
C ARG A 168 4.31 -10.57 -22.86
N SER A 169 3.33 -11.30 -23.39
CA SER A 169 1.93 -10.91 -23.32
C SER A 169 1.45 -10.84 -21.87
N THR A 170 1.72 -11.88 -21.07
CA THR A 170 1.39 -11.93 -19.65
C THR A 170 2.05 -10.78 -18.87
N LEU A 171 3.33 -10.49 -19.13
CA LEU A 171 4.00 -9.36 -18.49
C LEU A 171 3.39 -8.00 -18.87
N ARG A 172 3.00 -7.81 -20.13
CA ARG A 172 2.32 -6.58 -20.58
C ARG A 172 0.94 -6.46 -19.94
N GLN A 173 0.19 -7.55 -19.89
CA GLN A 173 -1.11 -7.61 -19.24
C GLN A 173 -1.00 -7.27 -17.75
N ALA A 174 -0.06 -7.88 -17.03
CA ALA A 174 0.15 -7.61 -15.60
C ALA A 174 0.50 -6.13 -15.34
N LYS A 175 1.32 -5.51 -16.20
CA LYS A 175 1.63 -4.07 -16.10
C LYS A 175 0.40 -3.19 -16.35
N ALA A 176 -0.45 -3.55 -17.31
CA ALA A 176 -1.70 -2.84 -17.55
C ALA A 176 -2.66 -2.97 -16.36
N MET A 177 -2.76 -4.17 -15.78
CA MET A 177 -3.56 -4.42 -14.58
C MET A 177 -3.03 -3.67 -13.35
N GLN A 178 -1.71 -3.50 -13.22
CA GLN A 178 -1.11 -2.63 -12.19
C GLN A 178 -1.59 -1.18 -12.29
N ALA A 179 -1.64 -0.63 -13.50
CA ALA A 179 -2.14 0.74 -13.69
C ALA A 179 -3.65 0.85 -13.39
N ALA A 180 -4.43 -0.17 -13.80
CA ALA A 180 -5.86 -0.22 -13.51
C ALA A 180 -6.14 -0.32 -12.00
N ALA A 181 -5.41 -1.17 -11.29
CA ALA A 181 -5.57 -1.36 -9.84
C ALA A 181 -5.27 -0.07 -9.04
N GLU A 182 -4.29 0.74 -9.47
CA GLU A 182 -4.03 2.04 -8.83
C GLU A 182 -5.18 3.03 -9.05
N ALA A 183 -5.77 3.04 -10.25
CA ALA A 183 -6.96 3.86 -10.53
C ALA A 183 -8.16 3.41 -9.69
N ASP A 184 -8.38 2.11 -9.57
CA ASP A 184 -9.46 1.54 -8.74
C ASP A 184 -9.27 1.84 -7.26
N ARG A 185 -8.02 1.79 -6.75
CA ARG A 185 -7.68 2.20 -5.39
C ARG A 185 -8.07 3.65 -5.14
N VAL A 186 -7.65 4.57 -6.02
CA VAL A 186 -7.97 6.00 -5.88
C VAL A 186 -9.48 6.23 -5.93
N LYS A 187 -10.18 5.55 -6.84
CA LYS A 187 -11.64 5.61 -6.95
C LYS A 187 -12.33 5.21 -5.64
N GLN A 188 -11.97 4.05 -5.06
CA GLN A 188 -12.59 3.56 -3.83
C GLN A 188 -12.33 4.49 -2.64
N ILE A 189 -11.10 5.02 -2.51
CA ILE A 189 -10.76 5.98 -1.46
C ILE A 189 -11.58 7.26 -1.61
N ASN A 190 -11.74 7.76 -2.84
CA ASN A 190 -12.54 8.96 -3.12
C ASN A 190 -14.03 8.75 -2.83
N GLU A 191 -14.59 7.58 -3.14
CA GLU A 191 -15.98 7.24 -2.82
C GLU A 191 -16.22 7.25 -1.31
N VAL A 192 -15.34 6.63 -0.53
CA VAL A 192 -15.40 6.64 0.94
C VAL A 192 -15.29 8.05 1.49
N TRP A 193 -14.31 8.83 0.99
CA TRP A 193 -14.09 10.19 1.46
C TRP A 193 -15.28 11.10 1.16
N LEU A 194 -15.85 11.00 -0.05
CA LEU A 194 -17.03 11.76 -0.44
C LEU A 194 -18.23 11.46 0.48
N GLN A 195 -18.43 10.19 0.82
CA GLN A 195 -19.51 9.79 1.73
C GLN A 195 -19.28 10.33 3.14
N ALA A 196 -18.08 10.15 3.70
CA ALA A 196 -17.74 10.65 5.03
C ALA A 196 -17.89 12.18 5.13
N ALA A 197 -17.48 12.93 4.10
CA ALA A 197 -17.63 14.37 4.06
C ALA A 197 -19.12 14.80 4.05
N LYS A 198 -19.99 14.10 3.30
CA LYS A 198 -21.43 14.37 3.32
C LYS A 198 -22.03 14.12 4.70
N ASP A 199 -21.66 13.02 5.34
CA ASP A 199 -22.17 12.64 6.66
C ASP A 199 -21.74 13.65 7.73
N TYR A 200 -20.51 14.16 7.65
CA TYR A 200 -20.04 15.26 8.50
C TYR A 200 -20.87 16.52 8.34
N TRP A 201 -21.12 16.97 7.11
CA TRP A 201 -21.90 18.19 6.89
C TRP A 201 -23.36 18.03 7.34
N ASN A 202 -23.95 16.85 7.16
CA ASN A 202 -25.28 16.54 7.68
C ASN A 202 -25.33 16.58 9.21
N TRP A 203 -24.31 16.02 9.87
CA TRP A 203 -24.19 16.08 11.33
C TRP A 203 -24.00 17.52 11.82
N TYR A 204 -23.09 18.27 11.20
CA TYR A 204 -22.81 19.66 11.55
C TYR A 204 -24.06 20.54 11.40
N TYR A 205 -24.78 20.41 10.28
CA TYR A 205 -26.04 21.12 10.07
C TYR A 205 -27.09 20.78 11.14
N SER A 206 -27.25 19.49 11.44
CA SER A 206 -28.21 19.02 12.45
C SER A 206 -27.86 19.52 13.86
N TYR A 207 -26.57 19.58 14.19
CA TYR A 207 -26.07 20.14 15.44
C TYR A 207 -26.38 21.64 15.55
N GLN A 208 -26.07 22.41 14.50
CA GLN A 208 -26.36 23.85 14.46
C GLN A 208 -27.87 24.13 14.58
N GLN A 209 -28.70 23.35 13.89
CA GLN A 209 -30.16 23.45 14.01
C GLN A 209 -30.63 23.17 15.44
N ASN A 210 -30.05 22.18 16.13
CA ASN A 210 -30.40 21.87 17.51
C ASN A 210 -30.01 23.00 18.47
N GLN A 211 -28.83 23.61 18.27
CA GLN A 211 -28.40 24.74 19.10
C GLN A 211 -29.30 25.96 18.91
N LEU A 212 -29.67 26.29 17.66
CA LEU A 212 -30.62 27.36 17.38
C LEU A 212 -31.98 27.15 18.05
N ILE A 213 -32.50 25.91 18.07
CA ILE A 213 -33.76 25.56 18.76
C ILE A 213 -33.66 25.70 20.28
N ARG A 214 -32.46 25.55 20.87
CA ARG A 214 -32.26 25.72 22.32
C ARG A 214 -32.09 27.18 22.74
N GLU A 215 -31.63 28.02 21.82
CA GLU A 215 -31.39 29.44 22.05
C GLU A 215 -32.61 30.32 21.79
N GLY A 216 -33.57 29.85 20.98
CA GLY A 216 -34.86 30.50 20.72
C GLY A 216 -36.00 29.95 21.57
#